data_AF-U9W6X1-F1
#
_entry.id   AF-U9W6X1-F1
#
_cell.length_a   1.000
_cell.length_b   1.000
_cell.length_c   1.000
_cell.angle_alpha   90.00
_cell.angle_beta   90.00
_cell.angle_gamma   90.00
#
_symmetry.space_group_name_H-M   'P 1'
#
loop_
_entity.id
_entity.type
_entity.pdbx_description
1 polymer ?
#
loop_
_entity_poly.entity_id
_entity_poly.type
_entity_poly.pdbx_seq_one_letter_code
_entity_poly.pdbx_strand_id
1 'polypeptide(L)'
;MGCNVGMTQVPEDSEDPQHYILENQVPVICDDETTWRAFMNNGDNLLVANDPAGQFQVITVFLGFNFGTTEKPKFFQTTCLGADSEKNPHYSATWEKAILRHRCSIKCGEILTDFAAERAAGIDRAWEFIDCHVVPGEMQFILKSEVDALKAMPQDKKHWKRRGRMIIFCFDV
;
A
#
# COMPACT_ATOMS: atom_id res chain seq x y z
N MET A 1 13.09 -24.42 -52.71
CA MET A 1 13.40 -24.29 -51.28
C MET A 1 12.44 -23.29 -50.70
N GLY A 2 11.42 -23.77 -49.99
CA GLY A 2 10.44 -22.92 -49.31
C GLY A 2 10.95 -22.56 -47.92
N CYS A 3 10.91 -21.27 -47.59
CA CYS A 3 11.08 -20.81 -46.22
C CYS A 3 9.69 -20.50 -45.68
N ASN A 4 9.18 -21.47 -44.92
CA ASN A 4 8.01 -21.35 -44.07
C ASN A 4 8.43 -20.48 -42.87
N VAL A 5 8.06 -19.20 -42.87
CA VAL A 5 8.16 -18.37 -41.67
C VAL A 5 6.83 -18.55 -40.96
N GLY A 6 6.83 -19.43 -39.95
CA GLY A 6 5.68 -19.65 -39.09
C GLY A 6 5.24 -18.34 -38.49
N MET A 7 4.06 -17.86 -38.90
CA MET A 7 3.28 -16.92 -38.11
C MET A 7 3.01 -17.61 -36.78
N THR A 8 3.67 -17.15 -35.72
CA THR A 8 3.28 -17.46 -34.36
C THR A 8 1.88 -16.90 -34.19
N GLN A 9 0.86 -17.74 -34.33
CA GLN A 9 -0.50 -17.42 -33.96
C GLN A 9 -0.46 -17.06 -32.49
N VAL A 10 -0.68 -15.79 -32.18
CA VAL A 10 -1.06 -15.34 -30.85
C VAL A 10 -2.36 -16.08 -30.54
N PRO A 11 -2.48 -16.80 -29.41
CA PRO A 11 -3.75 -17.40 -29.03
C PRO A 11 -4.81 -16.30 -28.96
N GLU A 12 -5.77 -16.39 -29.87
CA GLU A 12 -6.90 -15.47 -30.03
C GLU A 12 -7.99 -15.87 -29.01
N ASP A 13 -7.63 -15.95 -27.73
CA ASP A 13 -8.60 -15.99 -26.64
C ASP A 13 -8.72 -14.57 -26.07
N SER A 14 -9.19 -13.64 -26.91
CA SER A 14 -9.68 -12.35 -26.41
C SER A 14 -11.12 -12.54 -25.96
N GLU A 15 -11.33 -13.27 -24.87
CA GLU A 15 -12.55 -13.06 -24.10
C GLU A 15 -12.52 -11.61 -23.64
N ASP A 16 -13.55 -10.84 -24.02
CA ASP A 16 -13.70 -9.47 -23.56
C ASP A 16 -13.54 -9.43 -22.04
N PRO A 17 -12.74 -8.49 -21.49
CA PRO A 17 -12.49 -8.45 -20.07
C PRO A 17 -13.82 -8.31 -19.32
N GLN A 18 -14.14 -9.31 -18.47
CA GLN A 18 -15.37 -9.33 -17.71
C GLN A 18 -15.57 -8.01 -16.95
N HIS A 19 -16.74 -7.40 -17.16
CA HIS A 19 -17.16 -6.15 -16.54
C HIS A 19 -17.71 -6.38 -15.13
N TYR A 20 -17.39 -5.46 -14.22
CA TYR A 20 -17.86 -5.46 -12.84
C TYR A 20 -18.38 -4.09 -12.42
N ILE A 21 -19.39 -4.08 -11.56
CA ILE A 21 -19.88 -2.90 -10.83
C ILE A 21 -19.78 -3.17 -9.32
N LEU A 22 -20.00 -2.15 -8.49
CA LEU A 22 -20.11 -2.33 -7.03
C LEU A 22 -21.57 -2.35 -6.58
N GLU A 23 -21.95 -3.40 -5.87
CA GLU A 23 -23.18 -3.47 -5.10
C GLU A 23 -22.84 -3.63 -3.63
N ASN A 24 -23.25 -2.69 -2.78
CA ASN A 24 -22.93 -2.69 -1.35
C ASN A 24 -21.45 -2.97 -1.07
N GLN A 25 -20.56 -2.29 -1.82
CA GLN A 25 -19.10 -2.41 -1.72
C GLN A 25 -18.51 -3.76 -2.20
N VAL A 26 -19.32 -4.63 -2.80
CA VAL A 26 -18.89 -5.92 -3.36
C VAL A 26 -18.82 -5.84 -4.89
N PRO A 27 -17.70 -6.22 -5.53
CA PRO A 27 -17.64 -6.36 -6.98
C PRO A 27 -18.58 -7.46 -7.45
N VAL A 28 -19.52 -7.13 -8.35
CA VAL A 28 -20.44 -8.07 -8.98
C VAL A 28 -20.30 -8.00 -10.49
N ILE A 29 -20.48 -9.15 -11.15
CA ILE A 29 -20.43 -9.24 -12.61
C ILE A 29 -21.59 -8.40 -13.20
N CYS A 30 -21.28 -7.63 -14.25
CA CYS A 30 -22.26 -6.84 -14.98
C CYS A 30 -22.19 -7.21 -16.47
N ASP A 31 -23.17 -7.97 -16.96
CA ASP A 31 -23.20 -8.39 -18.37
C ASP A 31 -23.82 -7.33 -19.30
N ASP A 32 -24.51 -6.33 -18.77
CA ASP A 32 -25.04 -5.21 -19.54
C ASP A 32 -24.00 -4.09 -19.67
N GLU A 33 -23.41 -3.97 -20.85
CA GLU A 33 -22.42 -2.95 -21.17
C GLU A 33 -22.97 -1.52 -20.98
N THR A 34 -24.26 -1.29 -21.21
CA THR A 34 -24.85 0.05 -21.04
C THR A 34 -24.87 0.46 -19.57
N THR A 35 -25.33 -0.44 -18.69
CA THR A 35 -25.28 -0.26 -17.24
C THR A 35 -23.86 -0.09 -16.75
N TRP A 36 -22.93 -0.94 -17.21
CA TRP A 36 -21.52 -0.84 -16.82
C TRP A 36 -20.91 0.52 -17.22
N ARG A 37 -21.11 0.96 -18.47
CA ARG A 37 -20.62 2.28 -18.93
C ARG A 37 -21.23 3.42 -18.13
N ALA A 38 -22.53 3.37 -17.83
CA ALA A 38 -23.18 4.37 -17.00
C ALA A 38 -22.60 4.39 -15.58
N PHE A 39 -22.32 3.22 -15.01
CA PHE A 39 -21.68 3.08 -13.72
C PHE A 39 -20.27 3.68 -13.71
N MET A 40 -19.44 3.36 -14.70
CA MET A 40 -18.05 3.82 -14.81
C MET A 40 -17.92 5.32 -15.13
N ASN A 41 -18.92 5.92 -15.79
CA ASN A 41 -18.92 7.35 -16.08
C ASN A 41 -19.29 8.21 -14.85
N ASN A 42 -19.71 7.61 -13.75
CA ASN A 42 -19.96 8.32 -12.50
C ASN A 42 -18.76 8.15 -11.55
N GLY A 43 -17.99 9.22 -11.38
CA GLY A 43 -16.80 9.21 -10.51
C GLY A 43 -17.09 8.80 -9.06
N ASP A 44 -18.29 9.11 -8.54
CA ASP A 44 -18.69 8.77 -7.18
C ASP A 44 -18.85 7.25 -6.98
N ASN A 45 -19.13 6.51 -8.05
CA ASN A 45 -19.19 5.04 -8.00
C ASN A 45 -17.80 4.41 -7.94
N LEU A 46 -16.78 5.10 -8.44
CA LEU A 46 -15.42 4.58 -8.56
C LEU A 46 -14.56 4.98 -7.38
N LEU A 47 -14.78 6.17 -6.81
CA LEU A 47 -13.96 6.68 -5.74
C LEU A 47 -14.28 5.99 -4.41
N VAL A 48 -13.33 5.20 -3.92
CA VAL A 48 -13.46 4.49 -2.64
C VAL A 48 -13.03 5.39 -1.48
N ALA A 49 -11.90 6.06 -1.63
CA ALA A 49 -11.34 6.98 -0.63
C ALA A 49 -10.31 7.92 -1.27
N ASN A 50 -10.16 9.12 -0.69
CA ASN A 50 -9.26 10.16 -1.19
C ASN A 50 -8.84 11.06 -0.03
N ASP A 51 -7.62 10.87 0.48
CA ASP A 51 -7.19 11.52 1.71
C ASP A 51 -5.74 12.04 1.59
N PRO A 52 -5.48 13.24 2.14
CA PRO A 52 -4.11 13.75 2.25
C PRO A 52 -3.30 12.92 3.25
N ALA A 53 -2.01 12.76 3.00
CA ALA A 53 -1.08 12.02 3.83
C ALA A 53 0.24 12.78 3.96
N GLY A 54 0.23 13.84 4.77
CA GLY A 54 1.34 14.80 4.85
C GLY A 54 1.54 15.53 3.53
N GLN A 55 2.69 15.35 2.87
CA GLN A 55 2.96 15.94 1.55
C GLN A 55 2.42 15.11 0.36
N PHE A 56 1.81 13.95 0.63
CA PHE A 56 1.30 13.03 -0.39
C PHE A 56 -0.24 13.04 -0.45
N GLN A 57 -0.80 12.49 -1.52
CA GLN A 57 -2.25 12.23 -1.65
C GLN A 57 -2.48 10.74 -1.86
N VAL A 58 -3.30 10.10 -1.02
CA VAL A 58 -3.66 8.69 -1.19
C VAL A 58 -5.05 8.61 -1.81
N ILE A 59 -5.15 7.86 -2.91
CA ILE A 59 -6.40 7.65 -3.64
C ILE A 59 -6.63 6.14 -3.75
N THR A 60 -7.84 5.70 -3.44
CA THR A 60 -8.28 4.34 -3.73
C THR A 60 -9.50 4.38 -4.65
N VAL A 61 -9.45 3.60 -5.73
CA VAL A 61 -10.51 3.51 -6.72
C VAL A 61 -10.90 2.06 -6.98
N PHE A 62 -12.16 1.85 -7.36
CA PHE A 62 -12.64 0.64 -8.01
C PHE A 62 -12.39 0.72 -9.52
N LEU A 63 -11.95 -0.39 -10.10
CA LEU A 63 -11.43 -0.43 -11.47
C LEU A 63 -12.49 -0.79 -12.53
N GLY A 64 -13.61 -1.39 -12.14
CA GLY A 64 -14.62 -1.89 -13.08
C GLY A 64 -14.26 -3.20 -13.80
N PHE A 65 -13.05 -3.72 -13.57
CA PHE A 65 -12.51 -4.95 -14.17
C PHE A 65 -11.67 -5.72 -13.16
N ASN A 66 -11.45 -7.01 -13.43
CA ASN A 66 -10.46 -7.80 -12.72
C ASN A 66 -9.08 -7.69 -13.39
N PHE A 67 -8.16 -6.90 -12.82
CA PHE A 67 -6.76 -6.79 -13.29
C PHE A 67 -5.86 -7.96 -12.83
N GLY A 68 -6.45 -8.96 -12.18
CA GLY A 68 -5.78 -10.14 -11.63
C GLY A 68 -6.18 -11.41 -12.36
N THR A 69 -6.25 -12.51 -11.63
CA THR A 69 -6.85 -13.76 -12.10
C THR A 69 -8.12 -14.05 -11.30
N THR A 70 -8.89 -15.06 -11.68
CA THR A 70 -10.06 -15.51 -10.92
C THR A 70 -9.69 -15.91 -9.49
N GLU A 71 -8.51 -16.53 -9.30
CA GLU A 71 -8.00 -16.98 -8.00
C GLU A 71 -7.37 -15.84 -7.18
N LYS A 72 -6.87 -14.80 -7.87
CA LYS A 72 -6.20 -13.65 -7.27
C LYS A 72 -6.74 -12.35 -7.86
N PRO A 73 -8.01 -12.01 -7.56
CA PRO A 73 -8.65 -10.87 -8.18
C PRO A 73 -8.05 -9.54 -7.74
N LYS A 74 -8.09 -8.55 -8.63
CA LYS A 74 -7.62 -7.18 -8.42
C LYS A 74 -8.67 -6.21 -8.93
N PHE A 75 -9.58 -5.81 -8.05
CA PHE A 75 -10.70 -4.92 -8.37
C PHE A 75 -10.48 -3.48 -7.91
N PHE A 76 -9.62 -3.30 -6.90
CA PHE A 76 -9.36 -2.01 -6.29
C PHE A 76 -7.90 -1.64 -6.45
N GLN A 77 -7.64 -0.37 -6.73
CA GLN A 77 -6.29 0.19 -6.83
C GLN A 77 -6.11 1.29 -5.78
N THR A 78 -5.03 1.22 -5.02
CA THR A 78 -4.59 2.28 -4.11
C THR A 78 -3.28 2.87 -4.62
N THR A 79 -3.28 4.18 -4.87
CA THR A 79 -2.14 4.96 -5.35
C THR A 79 -1.83 6.06 -4.34
N CYS A 80 -0.57 6.20 -3.95
CA CYS A 80 -0.05 7.36 -3.24
C CYS A 80 0.67 8.28 -4.24
N LEU A 81 0.08 9.43 -4.52
CA LEU A 81 0.63 10.45 -5.40
C LEU A 81 1.79 11.19 -4.73
N GLY A 82 2.83 11.50 -5.49
CA GLY A 82 4.11 12.03 -5.01
C GLY A 82 5.08 10.96 -4.50
N ALA A 83 4.74 9.67 -4.62
CA ALA A 83 5.57 8.54 -4.19
C ALA A 83 5.73 7.49 -5.29
N ASP A 84 6.61 6.50 -5.08
CA ASP A 84 6.89 5.42 -6.04
C ASP A 84 5.65 4.60 -6.45
N SER A 85 4.60 4.62 -5.62
CA SER A 85 3.36 3.92 -5.91
C SER A 85 2.55 4.49 -7.07
N GLU A 86 2.89 5.70 -7.57
CA GLU A 86 2.35 6.17 -8.86
C GLU A 86 2.73 5.24 -10.01
N LYS A 87 3.95 4.70 -9.98
CA LYS A 87 4.44 3.75 -10.99
C LYS A 87 4.08 2.30 -10.63
N ASN A 88 3.91 2.03 -9.33
CA ASN A 88 3.65 0.69 -8.79
C ASN A 88 2.47 0.73 -7.80
N PRO A 89 1.23 0.88 -8.29
CA PRO A 89 0.08 0.97 -7.40
C PRO A 89 -0.21 -0.38 -6.72
N HIS A 90 -0.89 -0.31 -5.58
CA HIS A 90 -1.27 -1.51 -4.84
C HIS A 90 -2.68 -1.95 -5.19
N TYR A 91 -2.83 -3.23 -5.51
CA TYR A 91 -4.12 -3.80 -5.85
C TYR A 91 -4.72 -4.61 -4.70
N SER A 92 -6.04 -4.57 -4.56
CA SER A 92 -6.79 -5.35 -3.57
C SER A 92 -7.98 -6.05 -4.21
N ALA A 93 -8.32 -7.22 -3.66
CA ALA A 93 -9.44 -8.05 -4.10
C ALA A 93 -10.79 -7.61 -3.53
N THR A 94 -10.80 -7.06 -2.32
CA THR A 94 -12.05 -6.70 -1.60
C THR A 94 -11.98 -5.27 -1.12
N TRP A 95 -13.15 -4.69 -0.86
CA TRP A 95 -13.27 -3.33 -0.36
C TRP A 95 -12.57 -3.15 0.99
N GLU A 96 -12.72 -4.10 1.91
CA GLU A 96 -12.11 -4.03 3.24
C GLU A 96 -10.58 -4.02 3.15
N LYS A 97 -10.02 -4.84 2.25
CA LYS A 97 -8.57 -4.84 1.97
C LYS A 97 -8.12 -3.53 1.34
N ALA A 98 -8.92 -2.96 0.44
CA ALA A 98 -8.64 -1.68 -0.19
C ALA A 98 -8.62 -0.54 0.84
N ILE A 99 -9.62 -0.48 1.73
CA ILE A 99 -9.70 0.50 2.82
C ILE A 99 -8.56 0.32 3.82
N LEU A 100 -8.23 -0.92 4.21
CA LEU A 100 -7.09 -1.17 5.08
C LEU A 100 -5.79 -0.69 4.43
N ARG A 101 -5.60 -0.99 3.14
CA ARG A 101 -4.43 -0.54 2.38
C ARG A 101 -4.37 0.98 2.32
N HIS A 102 -5.50 1.64 2.05
CA HIS A 102 -5.61 3.09 2.03
C HIS A 102 -5.13 3.70 3.35
N ARG A 103 -5.68 3.25 4.48
CA ARG A 103 -5.29 3.72 5.83
C ARG A 103 -3.81 3.49 6.13
N CYS A 104 -3.27 2.33 5.74
CA CYS A 104 -1.83 2.07 5.88
C CYS A 104 -0.99 3.06 5.05
N SER A 105 -1.40 3.33 3.81
CA SER A 105 -0.72 4.30 2.94
C SER A 105 -0.76 5.71 3.51
N ILE A 106 -1.89 6.15 4.09
CA ILE A 106 -1.97 7.45 4.79
C ILE A 106 -0.92 7.48 5.90
N LYS A 107 -0.91 6.45 6.75
CA LYS A 107 -0.01 6.44 7.90
C LYS A 107 1.47 6.44 7.49
N CYS A 108 1.80 5.70 6.44
CA CYS A 108 3.15 5.73 5.87
C CYS A 108 3.51 7.11 5.31
N GLY A 109 2.58 7.77 4.60
CA GLY A 109 2.79 9.11 4.04
C GLY A 109 3.02 10.17 5.12
N GLU A 110 2.27 10.13 6.22
CA GLU A 110 2.51 10.98 7.40
C GLU A 110 3.92 10.76 7.97
N ILE A 111 4.31 9.51 8.22
CA ILE A 111 5.63 9.17 8.79
C ILE A 111 6.77 9.65 7.89
N LEU A 112 6.63 9.47 6.57
CA LEU A 112 7.64 9.92 5.61
C LEU A 112 7.72 11.44 5.53
N THR A 113 6.59 12.13 5.70
CA THR A 113 6.55 13.60 5.75
C THR A 113 7.27 14.12 6.99
N ASP A 114 6.98 13.53 8.16
CA ASP A 114 7.68 13.87 9.42
C ASP A 114 9.18 13.62 9.29
N PHE A 115 9.58 12.48 8.71
CA PHE A 115 10.98 12.14 8.48
C PHE A 115 11.67 13.14 7.54
N ALA A 116 11.00 13.57 6.46
CA ALA A 116 11.54 14.57 5.55
C ALA A 116 11.72 15.94 6.24
N ALA A 117 10.77 16.34 7.08
CA ALA A 117 10.86 17.57 7.86
C ALA A 117 12.01 17.52 8.88
N GLU A 118 12.17 16.40 9.59
CA GLU A 118 13.31 16.20 10.51
C GLU A 118 14.65 16.29 9.75
N ARG A 119 14.75 15.62 8.60
CA ARG A 119 15.96 15.66 7.77
C ARG A 119 16.27 17.08 7.26
N ALA A 120 15.26 17.84 6.84
CA ALA A 120 15.41 19.23 6.40
C ALA A 120 15.85 20.15 7.55
N ALA A 121 15.43 19.85 8.79
CA ALA A 121 15.89 20.53 10.00
C ALA A 121 17.29 20.08 10.47
N GLY A 122 17.96 19.18 9.74
CA GLY A 122 19.27 18.63 10.11
C GLY A 122 19.20 17.62 11.26
N ILE A 123 18.00 17.14 11.61
CA ILE A 123 17.79 16.12 12.63
C ILE A 123 18.01 14.76 11.98
N ASP A 124 19.19 14.18 12.20
CA ASP A 124 19.48 12.80 11.82
C ASP A 124 19.14 11.87 13.00
N ARG A 125 18.11 11.03 12.83
CA ARG A 125 17.77 9.95 13.78
C ARG A 125 18.21 8.57 13.30
N ALA A 126 19.08 8.47 12.28
CA ALA A 126 19.61 7.17 11.88
C ALA A 126 20.38 6.53 13.04
N TRP A 127 20.19 5.21 13.19
CA TRP A 127 20.87 4.42 14.20
C TRP A 127 21.23 3.04 13.66
N GLU A 128 22.30 2.50 14.22
CA GLU A 128 22.75 1.14 13.99
C GLU A 128 22.65 0.38 15.31
N PHE A 129 22.11 -0.83 15.26
CA PHE A 129 22.17 -1.75 16.39
C PHE A 129 23.35 -2.71 16.23
N ILE A 130 23.97 -3.06 17.35
CA ILE A 130 25.01 -4.08 17.41
C ILE A 130 24.38 -5.48 17.40
N ASP A 131 23.20 -5.60 18.02
CA ASP A 131 22.52 -6.88 18.17
C ASP A 131 21.00 -6.71 18.25
N CYS A 132 20.26 -7.78 17.95
CA CYS A 132 18.81 -7.84 18.00
C CYS A 132 18.35 -9.14 18.66
N HIS A 133 17.51 -9.02 19.69
CA HIS A 133 16.88 -10.16 20.34
C HIS A 133 15.37 -10.12 20.15
N VAL A 134 14.80 -11.26 19.79
CA VAL A 134 13.36 -11.46 19.81
C VAL A 134 13.02 -12.30 21.03
N VAL A 135 12.27 -11.72 21.96
CA VAL A 135 11.77 -12.40 23.16
C VAL A 135 10.24 -12.36 23.14
N PRO A 136 9.55 -13.21 23.92
CA PRO A 136 8.09 -13.18 23.95
C PRO A 136 7.56 -11.76 24.25
N GLY A 137 6.77 -11.21 23.32
CA GLY A 137 6.16 -9.87 23.45
C GLY A 137 7.05 -8.68 23.08
N GLU A 138 8.34 -8.87 22.79
CA GLU A 138 9.25 -7.77 22.47
C GLU A 138 10.30 -8.11 21.38
N MET A 139 10.60 -7.15 20.52
CA MET A 139 11.82 -7.11 19.71
C MET A 139 12.75 -6.04 20.27
N GLN A 140 13.94 -6.43 20.69
CA GLN A 140 14.90 -5.58 21.40
C GLN A 140 16.11 -5.33 20.51
N PHE A 141 16.34 -4.07 20.17
CA PHE A 141 17.50 -3.61 19.41
C PHE A 141 18.53 -3.01 20.36
N ILE A 142 19.73 -3.58 20.40
CA ILE A 142 20.82 -3.14 21.28
C ILE A 142 21.73 -2.18 20.51
N LEU A 143 21.82 -0.93 20.95
CA LEU A 143 22.68 0.07 20.32
C LEU A 143 24.05 0.16 21.02
N LYS A 144 24.98 0.87 20.39
CA LYS A 144 26.36 1.10 20.89
C LYS A 144 26.36 1.77 22.26
N SER A 145 25.47 2.74 22.50
CA SER A 145 25.36 3.47 23.76
C SER A 145 23.93 3.91 24.07
N GLU A 146 23.69 4.33 25.32
CA GLU A 146 22.43 4.99 25.70
C GLU A 146 22.26 6.36 25.01
N VAL A 147 23.36 7.05 24.71
CA VAL A 147 23.34 8.31 23.95
C VAL A 147 22.79 8.07 22.54
N ASP A 148 23.20 6.99 21.88
CA ASP A 148 22.68 6.62 20.56
C ASP A 148 21.20 6.27 20.62
N ALA A 149 20.77 5.54 21.67
CA ALA A 149 19.35 5.23 21.88
C ALA A 149 18.50 6.49 22.15
N LEU A 150 19.04 7.46 22.90
CA LEU A 150 18.40 8.77 23.13
C LEU A 150 18.32 9.60 21.84
N LYS A 151 19.38 9.62 21.02
CA LYS A 151 19.39 10.29 19.70
C LYS A 151 18.32 9.69 18.78
N ALA A 152 18.32 8.37 18.67
CA ALA A 152 17.39 7.60 17.84
C ALA A 152 15.94 7.76 18.27
N MET A 153 15.68 7.65 19.58
CA MET A 153 14.35 7.68 20.16
C MET A 153 14.34 8.46 21.49
N PRO A 154 14.17 9.79 21.44
CA PRO A 154 14.25 10.64 22.62
C PRO A 154 13.07 10.45 23.58
N GLN A 155 11.95 9.97 23.07
CA GLN A 155 10.72 9.73 23.82
C GLN A 155 10.11 8.41 23.38
N ASP A 156 9.50 7.70 24.33
CA ASP A 156 8.73 6.50 24.04
C ASP A 156 7.55 6.84 23.11
N LYS A 157 7.24 5.91 22.21
CA LYS A 157 6.08 5.96 21.32
C LYS A 157 5.21 4.74 21.59
N LYS A 158 3.97 4.74 21.07
CA LYS A 158 2.93 3.72 21.34
C LYS A 158 3.48 2.30 21.56
N HIS A 159 4.14 1.73 20.56
CA HIS A 159 4.71 0.38 20.61
C HIS A 159 6.24 0.38 20.75
N TRP A 160 6.87 1.53 20.95
CA TRP A 160 8.33 1.65 20.97
C TRP A 160 8.80 2.27 22.29
N LYS A 161 9.59 1.53 23.06
CA LYS A 161 10.09 1.95 24.38
C LYS A 161 11.61 1.96 24.41
N ARG A 162 12.21 2.89 25.14
CA ARG A 162 13.66 2.92 25.36
C ARG A 162 14.00 2.38 26.74
N ARG A 163 14.98 1.48 26.82
CA ARG A 163 15.53 0.96 28.09
C ARG A 163 17.06 1.04 28.06
N GLY A 164 17.61 2.13 28.59
CA GLY A 164 19.05 2.41 28.50
C GLY A 164 19.52 2.49 27.04
N ARG A 165 20.45 1.62 26.66
CA ARG A 165 20.95 1.48 25.28
C ARG A 165 20.04 0.68 24.33
N MET A 166 18.86 0.25 24.77
CA MET A 166 17.94 -0.56 23.97
C MET A 166 16.77 0.25 23.44
N ILE A 167 16.42 0.01 22.18
CA ILE A 167 15.14 0.38 21.58
C ILE A 167 14.30 -0.89 21.49
N ILE A 168 13.07 -0.86 22.00
CA ILE A 168 12.23 -2.04 22.15
C ILE A 168 10.92 -1.81 21.41
N PHE A 169 10.62 -2.65 20.43
CA PHE A 169 9.29 -2.75 19.86
C PHE A 169 8.47 -3.77 20.65
N CYS A 170 7.40 -3.30 21.31
CA CYS A 170 6.46 -4.13 22.05
C CYS A 170 5.37 -4.61 21.08
N PHE A 171 5.17 -5.93 20.99
CA PHE A 171 4.23 -6.49 20.03
C PHE A 171 2.76 -6.30 20.40
N ASP A 172 2.45 -5.89 21.64
CA ASP A 172 1.10 -5.77 22.24
C ASP A 172 0.11 -6.84 21.74
N VAL A 173 -0.10 -7.88 22.56
CA VAL A 173 -1.19 -8.87 22.39
C VAL A 173 -2.55 -8.18 22.56
#